data_AF-A0A3P6HMS4-F1
#
_entry.id   AF-A0A3P6HMS4-F1
#
_cell.length_a   1.000
_cell.length_b   1.000
_cell.length_c   1.000
_cell.angle_alpha   90.00
_cell.angle_beta   90.00
_cell.angle_gamma   90.00
#
_symmetry.space_group_name_H-M   'P 1'
#
loop_
_entity.id
_entity.type
_entity.pdbx_description
1 polymer ?
#
loop_
_entity_poly.entity_id
_entity_poly.type
_entity_poly.pdbx_seq_one_letter_code
_entity_poly.pdbx_strand_id
1 'polypeptide(L)'
;MKRHVLRLFDNDHVVFNVKNLGRRRLPQVYRVGGERQYEGHYFLLDIDGPADGLRKVKLMAQKDNDIIKCNSCSIDDGWRPPCKTPSSPVCEFGEIRNPNYEKTSKTRHGFRAF
;
A
#
# COMPACT_ATOMS: atom_id res chain seq x y z
N MET A 1 -6.12 18.81 -5.09
CA MET A 1 -5.27 17.98 -5.97
C MET A 1 -3.99 18.68 -6.43
N LYS A 2 -4.06 19.76 -7.22
CA LYS A 2 -2.86 20.50 -7.73
C LYS A 2 -1.80 20.79 -6.65
N ARG A 3 -2.23 21.26 -5.47
CA ARG A 3 -1.36 21.52 -4.31
C ARG A 3 -0.51 20.31 -3.88
N HIS A 4 -1.09 19.10 -3.87
CA HIS A 4 -0.37 17.90 -3.44
C HIS A 4 0.60 17.38 -4.51
N VAL A 5 0.22 17.53 -5.79
CA VAL A 5 1.10 17.19 -6.91
C VAL A 5 2.32 18.11 -6.94
N LEU A 6 2.14 19.42 -6.72
CA LEU A 6 3.27 20.34 -6.61
C LEU A 6 4.20 19.99 -5.44
N ARG A 7 3.64 19.65 -4.27
CA ARG A 7 4.45 19.19 -3.12
C ARG A 7 5.27 17.94 -3.42
N LEU A 8 4.79 17.05 -4.30
CA LEU A 8 5.55 15.89 -4.73
C LEU A 8 6.76 16.31 -5.57
N PHE A 9 6.56 17.22 -6.54
CA PHE A 9 7.66 17.77 -7.34
C PHE A 9 8.70 18.51 -6.49
N ASP A 10 8.26 19.31 -5.52
CA ASP A 10 9.15 20.03 -4.59
C ASP A 10 9.97 19.10 -3.67
N ASN A 11 9.61 17.82 -3.59
CA ASN A 11 10.29 16.80 -2.79
C ASN A 11 10.94 15.72 -3.68
N ASP A 12 11.37 16.09 -4.89
CA ASP A 12 12.12 15.23 -5.83
C ASP A 12 11.37 13.97 -6.27
N HIS A 13 10.03 14.03 -6.36
CA HIS A 13 9.24 12.93 -6.93
C HIS A 13 8.86 13.20 -8.38
N VAL A 14 8.85 12.15 -9.18
CA VAL A 14 8.29 12.12 -10.53
C VAL A 14 6.91 11.47 -10.47
N VAL A 15 5.92 12.12 -11.10
CA VAL A 15 4.55 11.60 -11.17
C VAL A 15 4.32 11.00 -12.55
N PHE A 16 4.05 9.69 -12.62
CA PHE A 16 3.80 8.99 -13.88
C PHE A 16 2.33 9.05 -14.28
N ASN A 17 1.43 8.90 -13.31
CA ASN A 17 0.01 8.82 -13.59
C ASN A 17 -0.82 9.36 -12.43
N VAL A 18 -1.98 9.92 -12.76
CA VAL A 18 -2.98 10.40 -11.81
C VAL A 18 -4.33 9.84 -12.24
N LYS A 19 -4.82 8.85 -11.50
CA LYS A 19 -6.10 8.20 -11.75
C LYS A 19 -7.16 8.76 -10.81
N ASN A 20 -8.29 9.16 -11.39
CA ASN A 20 -9.48 9.50 -10.62
C ASN A 20 -10.39 8.26 -10.50
N LEU A 21 -10.62 7.78 -9.29
CA LEU A 21 -11.47 6.61 -9.00
C LEU A 21 -12.94 7.00 -8.70
N GLY A 22 -13.22 8.30 -8.66
CA GLY A 22 -14.54 8.88 -8.47
C GLY A 22 -14.92 9.10 -7.01
N ARG A 23 -16.11 9.68 -6.82
CA ARG A 23 -16.69 9.93 -5.50
C ARG A 23 -17.54 8.75 -5.06
N ARG A 24 -17.30 8.24 -3.85
CA ARG A 24 -18.01 7.09 -3.29
C ARG A 24 -18.26 7.30 -1.79
N ARG A 25 -19.21 6.55 -1.24
CA ARG A 25 -19.37 6.45 0.23
C ARG A 25 -18.13 5.82 0.86
N LEU A 26 -17.72 6.39 1.98
CA LEU A 26 -16.60 5.89 2.76
C LEU A 26 -17.02 4.60 3.48
N PRO A 27 -16.10 3.66 3.70
CA PRO A 27 -16.41 2.41 4.41
C PRO A 27 -16.81 2.64 5.88
N GLN A 28 -16.37 3.75 6.45
CA GLN A 28 -16.74 4.20 7.80
C GLN A 28 -16.75 5.72 7.83
N VAL A 29 -17.37 6.30 8.86
CA VAL A 29 -17.40 7.76 9.05
C VAL A 29 -16.03 8.22 9.56
N TYR A 30 -15.46 9.23 8.90
CA TYR A 30 -14.21 9.86 9.32
C TYR A 30 -14.46 11.24 9.89
N ARG A 31 -13.59 11.72 10.79
CA ARG A 31 -13.62 13.10 11.29
C ARG A 31 -12.39 13.86 10.80
N VAL A 32 -12.61 14.97 10.12
CA VAL A 32 -11.56 15.80 9.51
C VAL A 32 -11.94 17.25 9.71
N GLY A 33 -11.04 18.09 10.24
CA GLY A 33 -11.34 19.50 10.49
C GLY A 33 -12.53 19.75 11.45
N GLY A 34 -12.90 18.78 12.28
CA GLY A 34 -14.07 18.85 13.16
C GLY A 34 -15.39 18.37 12.53
N GLU A 35 -15.42 18.10 11.22
CA GLU A 35 -16.60 17.64 10.50
C GLU A 35 -16.62 16.13 10.29
N ARG A 36 -17.82 15.56 10.19
CA ARG A 36 -18.02 14.14 9.88
C ARG A 36 -18.14 13.94 8.38
N GLN A 37 -17.26 13.12 7.83
CA GLN A 37 -17.21 12.78 6.41
C GLN A 37 -17.84 11.40 6.17
N TYR A 38 -18.79 11.35 5.24
CA TYR A 38 -19.53 10.13 4.84
C TYR A 38 -19.23 9.70 3.41
N GLU A 39 -18.75 10.62 2.57
CA GLU A 39 -18.35 10.41 1.19
C GLU A 39 -16.95 10.98 0.97
N GLY A 40 -16.22 10.40 0.01
CA GLY A 40 -14.88 10.85 -0.35
C GLY A 40 -14.61 10.68 -1.84
N HIS A 41 -13.73 11.55 -2.35
CA HIS A 41 -13.23 11.46 -3.72
C HIS A 41 -11.87 10.75 -3.71
N TYR A 42 -11.78 9.63 -4.42
CA TYR A 42 -10.60 8.79 -4.42
C TYR A 42 -9.70 9.13 -5.60
N PHE A 43 -8.42 9.40 -5.30
CA PHE A 43 -7.38 9.61 -6.29
C PHE A 43 -6.24 8.62 -6.04
N LEU A 44 -5.64 8.13 -7.12
CA LEU A 44 -4.46 7.28 -7.07
C LEU A 44 -3.36 7.94 -7.90
N LEU A 45 -2.17 8.09 -7.31
CA LEU A 45 -1.02 8.68 -7.96
C LEU A 45 0.07 7.63 -8.05
N ASP A 46 0.53 7.37 -9.27
CA ASP A 46 1.68 6.51 -9.53
C ASP A 46 2.90 7.44 -9.55
N ILE A 47 3.81 7.26 -8.58
CA ILE A 47 4.94 8.15 -8.33
C ILE A 47 6.22 7.35 -8.12
N ASP A 48 7.35 7.96 -8.41
CA ASP A 48 8.68 7.46 -8.05
C ASP A 48 9.52 8.58 -7.45
N GLY A 49 10.42 8.24 -6.54
CA GLY A 49 11.19 9.21 -5.78
C GLY A 49 11.68 8.69 -4.42
N PRO A 50 12.44 9.53 -3.70
CA PRO A 50 13.05 9.17 -2.43
C PRO A 50 12.00 8.99 -1.32
N ALA A 51 12.14 7.91 -0.54
CA ALA A 51 11.22 7.59 0.57
C ALA A 51 11.09 8.72 1.60
N ASP A 52 12.15 9.50 1.83
CA ASP A 52 12.14 10.64 2.74
C ASP A 52 11.24 11.79 2.26
N GLY A 53 11.27 12.10 0.96
CA GLY A 53 10.38 13.10 0.39
C GLY A 53 8.92 12.67 0.49
N LEU A 54 8.64 11.38 0.24
CA LEU A 54 7.29 10.82 0.38
C LEU A 54 6.78 10.94 1.82
N ARG A 55 7.63 10.65 2.81
CA ARG A 55 7.32 10.80 4.23
C ARG A 55 6.95 12.25 4.57
N LYS A 56 7.70 13.24 4.08
CA LYS A 56 7.39 14.67 4.26
C LYS A 56 6.05 15.05 3.64
N VAL A 57 5.80 14.62 2.40
CA VAL A 57 4.54 14.89 1.69
C VAL A 57 3.35 14.27 2.43
N LYS A 58 3.49 13.05 2.95
CA LYS A 58 2.46 12.38 3.76
C LYS A 58 2.15 13.13 5.05
N LEU A 59 3.17 13.63 5.76
CA LEU A 59 2.97 14.46 6.95
C LEU A 59 2.24 15.77 6.63
N MET A 60 2.57 16.41 5.50
CA MET A 60 1.86 17.61 5.05
C MET A 60 0.41 17.31 4.63
N ALA A 61 0.16 16.15 4.03
CA ALA A 61 -1.18 15.71 3.65
C ALA A 61 -2.07 15.43 4.87
N GLN A 62 -1.52 14.88 5.96
CA GLN A 62 -2.27 14.64 7.19
C GLN A 62 -2.70 15.92 7.92
N LYS A 63 -1.95 17.02 7.75
CA LYS A 63 -2.29 18.34 8.29
C LYS A 63 -3.30 19.09 7.43
N ASP A 64 -3.61 18.57 6.25
CA ASP A 64 -4.48 19.21 5.28
C ASP A 64 -5.95 18.83 5.56
N ASN A 65 -6.78 19.81 5.87
CA ASN A 65 -8.19 19.59 6.20
C ASN A 65 -9.01 19.07 5.00
N ASP A 66 -8.53 19.26 3.77
CA ASP A 66 -9.20 18.77 2.56
C ASP A 66 -8.94 17.27 2.32
N ILE A 67 -7.95 16.69 3.01
CA ILE A 67 -7.60 15.27 2.89
C ILE A 67 -8.21 14.49 4.04
N ILE A 68 -9.08 13.54 3.68
CA ILE A 68 -9.66 12.61 4.64
C ILE A 68 -8.64 11.57 5.10
N LYS A 69 -7.91 10.98 4.14
CA LYS A 69 -6.91 9.95 4.40
C LYS A 69 -5.92 9.88 3.25
N CYS A 70 -4.63 9.75 3.57
CA CYS A 70 -3.56 9.59 2.59
C CYS A 70 -2.67 8.41 2.99
N ASN A 71 -2.64 7.42 2.10
CA ASN A 71 -1.80 6.23 2.25
C ASN A 71 -0.89 6.12 1.03
N SER A 72 0.26 5.51 1.24
CA SER A 72 1.24 5.19 0.21
C SER A 72 1.63 3.73 0.36
N CYS A 73 1.84 3.05 -0.76
CA CYS A 73 2.35 1.69 -0.79
C CYS A 73 3.35 1.58 -1.94
N SER A 74 4.38 0.76 -1.75
CA SER A 74 5.22 0.33 -2.86
C SER A 74 4.41 -0.61 -3.73
N ILE A 75 4.40 -0.37 -5.04
CA ILE A 75 3.85 -1.32 -5.99
C ILE A 75 4.90 -2.43 -6.13
N ASP A 76 4.54 -3.65 -5.77
CA ASP A 76 5.36 -4.82 -6.07
C ASP A 76 5.09 -5.24 -7.51
N ASP A 77 5.85 -4.68 -8.45
CA ASP A 77 5.77 -5.01 -9.88
C ASP A 77 6.17 -6.48 -10.16
N GLY A 78 6.78 -7.16 -9.18
CA GLY A 78 7.21 -8.55 -9.27
C GLY A 78 6.15 -9.57 -8.86
N TRP A 79 5.13 -9.17 -8.10
CA TRP A 79 4.13 -10.12 -7.63
C TRP A 79 3.17 -10.52 -8.75
N ARG A 80 3.42 -11.71 -9.31
CA ARG A 80 2.49 -12.42 -10.17
C ARG A 80 1.91 -13.57 -9.38
N PRO A 81 0.58 -13.82 -9.45
CA PRO A 81 0.02 -15.07 -8.95
C PRO A 81 0.84 -16.23 -9.51
N PRO A 82 1.23 -17.24 -8.70
CA PRO A 82 2.10 -18.34 -9.14
C PRO A 82 1.59 -19.07 -10.38
N CYS A 83 0.30 -19.00 -10.68
CA CYS A 83 -0.33 -19.59 -11.86
C CYS A 83 -0.29 -18.72 -13.14
N LYS A 84 0.23 -17.49 -13.07
CA LYS A 84 0.37 -16.58 -14.22
C LYS A 84 1.80 -16.51 -14.76
N THR A 85 2.73 -17.29 -14.21
CA THR A 85 4.06 -17.46 -14.81
C THR A 85 3.97 -18.41 -16.02
N PRO A 86 4.75 -18.20 -17.08
CA PRO A 86 4.62 -18.95 -18.34
C PRO A 86 4.76 -20.48 -18.20
N SER A 87 5.44 -20.93 -17.15
CA SER A 87 5.74 -22.33 -16.87
C SER A 87 4.84 -22.96 -15.79
N SER A 88 3.82 -22.26 -15.30
CA SER A 88 3.04 -22.73 -14.15
C SER A 88 1.70 -23.37 -14.54
N PRO A 89 1.23 -24.36 -13.75
CA PRO A 89 -0.09 -24.94 -13.93
C PRO A 89 -1.19 -23.89 -13.72
N VAL A 90 -2.36 -24.13 -14.34
CA VAL A 90 -3.55 -23.30 -14.21
C VAL A 90 -3.92 -23.16 -12.73
N CYS A 91 -4.32 -21.96 -12.30
CA CYS A 91 -4.78 -21.72 -10.94
C CYS A 91 -5.98 -22.64 -10.63
N GLU A 92 -5.77 -23.63 -9.77
CA GLU A 92 -6.87 -24.40 -9.19
C GLU A 92 -7.43 -23.66 -7.97
N PHE A 93 -8.75 -23.64 -7.84
CA PHE A 93 -9.42 -22.99 -6.71
C PHE A 93 -9.35 -23.92 -5.50
N GLY A 94 -8.58 -23.55 -4.49
CA GLY A 94 -8.42 -24.32 -3.25
C GLY A 94 -7.16 -23.94 -2.49
N GLU A 95 -7.05 -24.41 -1.25
CA GLU A 95 -5.78 -24.34 -0.53
C GLU A 95 -4.71 -25.14 -1.30
N ILE A 96 -3.55 -24.53 -1.53
CA ILE A 96 -2.37 -25.27 -1.98
C ILE A 96 -2.17 -26.37 -0.95
N ARG A 97 -2.23 -27.64 -1.37
CA ARG A 97 -1.90 -28.78 -0.49
C ARG A 97 -0.48 -28.57 0.01
N ASN A 98 -0.37 -28.03 1.23
CA ASN A 98 0.89 -27.64 1.83
C ASN A 98 1.81 -28.88 1.88
N PRO A 99 2.88 -28.97 1.08
CA PRO A 99 3.82 -30.06 1.22
C PRO A 99 4.73 -29.72 2.39
N ASN A 100 4.23 -29.88 3.63
CA ASN A 100 4.97 -29.95 4.91
C ASN A 100 6.42 -29.39 4.90
N TYR A 101 6.65 -28.12 4.54
CA TYR A 101 7.99 -27.54 4.65
C TYR A 101 8.32 -27.08 6.08
N GLU A 102 7.36 -27.15 7.01
CA GLU A 102 7.56 -26.88 8.44
C GLU A 102 8.23 -28.03 9.20
N LYS A 103 8.59 -29.15 8.57
CA LYS A 103 9.32 -30.24 9.24
C LYS A 103 10.68 -30.46 8.60
N THR A 104 11.68 -29.66 9.01
CA THR A 104 13.05 -30.12 9.32
C THR A 104 13.97 -28.94 9.66
N SER A 105 13.84 -28.38 10.87
CA SER A 105 15.05 -28.06 11.61
C SER A 105 15.05 -28.98 12.83
N LYS A 106 16.02 -29.91 12.87
CA LYS A 106 16.33 -30.64 14.09
C LYS A 106 16.94 -29.62 15.05
N THR A 107 16.12 -28.89 15.81
CA THR A 107 16.61 -28.24 17.02
C THR A 107 16.97 -29.35 17.99
N ARG A 108 18.25 -29.74 17.98
CA ARG A 108 18.84 -30.54 19.06
C ARG A 108 18.59 -29.77 20.35
N HIS A 109 17.70 -30.28 21.19
CA HIS A 109 17.61 -29.83 22.57
C HIS A 109 18.96 -30.09 23.24
N GLY A 110 19.68 -29.00 23.47
CA GLY A 110 20.93 -29.00 24.18
C GLY A 110 21.25 -27.59 24.62
N PHE A 111 20.71 -27.19 25.77
CA PHE A 111 21.47 -26.45 26.77
C PHE A 111 20.84 -26.64 28.16
N ARG A 112 21.70 -26.99 29.11
CA ARG A 112 21.42 -27.30 30.51
C ARG A 112 21.04 -26.03 31.29
N ALA A 113 20.17 -26.19 32.28
CA ALA A 113 20.04 -25.24 33.37
C ALA A 113 20.97 -25.64 34.53
N PHE A 114 21.86 -24.74 34.91
CA PHE A 114 22.33 -24.53 36.29
C PHE A 114 22.25 -23.03 36.54
#